data_AF-A0A382FYQ4-F1
#
_entry.id   AF-A0A382FYQ4-F1
#
_cell.length_a   1.000
_cell.length_b   1.000
_cell.length_c   1.000
_cell.angle_alpha   90.00
_cell.angle_beta   90.00
_cell.angle_gamma   90.00
#
_symmetry.space_group_name_H-M   'P 1'
#
loop_
_entity.id
_entity.type
_entity.pdbx_description
1 polymer ?
#
loop_
_entity_poly.entity_id
_entity_poly.type
_entity_poly.pdbx_seq_one_letter_code
_entity_poly.pdbx_strand_id
1 'polypeptide(L)'
;EEMIVAALLHDIGDEIAPLNHSELAASVLKPFVSEKTRWIVEKHGLFQTYYYNHYYGQDRNLRDKYIGHQYYEATINFCHKWDQASFDPNYDTIPLEEFVPMVGRIFNRDPYKNL
;
A
#
# COMPACT_ATOMS: atom_id res chain seq x y z
N GLU A 1 -6.06 9.19 9.10
CA GLU A 1 -4.58 9.21 9.27
C GLU A 1 -3.93 7.89 8.89
N GLU A 2 -4.33 6.75 9.48
CA GLU A 2 -3.66 5.45 9.21
C GLU A 2 -3.51 5.13 7.72
N MET A 3 -4.59 5.17 6.93
CA MET A 3 -4.51 4.91 5.49
C MET A 3 -3.75 5.98 4.71
N ILE A 4 -3.71 7.23 5.21
CA ILE A 4 -2.90 8.31 4.59
C ILE A 4 -1.42 7.98 4.75
N VAL A 5 -1.00 7.60 5.96
CA VAL A 5 0.38 7.18 6.23
C VAL A 5 0.72 5.89 5.49
N ALA A 6 -0.21 4.94 5.42
CA ALA A 6 0.00 3.72 4.65
C ALA A 6 0.15 3.99 3.14
N ALA A 7 -0.66 4.89 2.57
CA ALA A 7 -0.51 5.33 1.18
C ALA A 7 0.80 6.08 0.96
N LEU A 8 1.23 6.94 1.90
CA LEU A 8 2.52 7.61 1.81
C LEU A 8 3.70 6.62 1.82
N LEU A 9 3.55 5.48 2.51
CA LEU A 9 4.64 4.55 2.77
C LEU A 9 4.51 3.19 2.04
N HIS A 10 3.54 3.01 1.14
CA HIS A 10 3.27 1.69 0.56
C HIS A 10 4.43 1.13 -0.26
N ASP A 11 5.21 2.00 -0.92
CA ASP A 11 6.34 1.66 -1.79
C ASP A 11 7.72 1.86 -1.17
N ILE A 12 7.83 2.10 0.15
CA ILE A 12 9.13 2.34 0.82
C ILE A 12 10.13 1.18 0.68
N GLY A 13 9.65 0.01 0.25
CA GLY A 13 10.47 -1.17 0.00
C GLY A 13 11.09 -1.25 -1.39
N ASP A 14 10.75 -0.37 -2.34
CA ASP A 14 11.15 -0.52 -3.75
C ASP A 14 12.66 -0.58 -3.95
N GLU A 15 13.38 0.34 -3.31
CA GLU A 15 14.84 0.43 -3.44
C GLU A 15 15.58 -0.71 -2.71
N ILE A 16 14.93 -1.37 -1.74
CA ILE A 16 15.56 -2.37 -0.87
C ILE A 16 15.23 -3.79 -1.31
N ALA A 17 13.99 -4.01 -1.74
CA ALA A 17 13.41 -5.33 -1.94
C ALA A 17 12.38 -5.29 -3.08
N PRO A 18 12.77 -4.89 -4.32
CA PRO A 18 11.82 -4.60 -5.40
C PRO A 18 10.87 -5.77 -5.73
N LEU A 19 11.35 -7.01 -5.60
CA LEU A 19 10.57 -8.22 -5.86
C LEU A 19 9.50 -8.52 -4.79
N ASN A 20 9.59 -7.91 -3.62
CA ASN A 20 8.68 -8.09 -2.50
C ASN A 20 8.50 -6.82 -1.66
N HIS A 21 8.55 -5.64 -2.30
CA HIS A 21 8.55 -4.32 -1.65
C HIS A 21 7.32 -4.13 -0.77
N SER A 22 6.17 -4.57 -1.27
CA SER A 22 4.87 -4.50 -0.59
C SER A 22 4.85 -5.32 0.70
N GLU A 23 5.48 -6.48 0.73
CA GLU A 23 5.62 -7.31 1.94
C GLU A 23 6.55 -6.65 2.97
N LEU A 24 7.65 -6.04 2.50
CA LEU A 24 8.55 -5.27 3.36
C LEU A 24 7.83 -4.08 3.99
N ALA A 25 7.17 -3.25 3.18
CA ALA A 25 6.43 -2.08 3.65
C ALA A 25 5.33 -2.47 4.65
N ALA A 26 4.58 -3.54 4.35
CA ALA A 26 3.56 -4.06 5.26
C ALA A 26 4.16 -4.56 6.58
N SER A 27 5.35 -5.16 6.56
CA SER A 27 6.05 -5.64 7.75
C SER A 27 6.49 -4.49 8.67
N VAL A 28 6.96 -3.37 8.09
CA VAL A 28 7.29 -2.15 8.83
C VAL A 28 6.05 -1.55 9.51
N LEU A 29 4.93 -1.52 8.79
CA LEU A 29 3.67 -0.94 9.30
C LEU A 29 2.93 -1.86 10.28
N LYS A 30 3.07 -3.18 10.15
CA LYS A 30 2.31 -4.23 10.86
C LYS A 30 2.08 -3.94 12.35
N PRO A 31 3.08 -3.50 13.15
CA PRO A 31 2.87 -3.31 14.58
C PRO A 31 1.90 -2.16 14.91
N PHE A 32 1.75 -1.18 14.01
CA PHE A 32 1.16 0.12 14.31
C PHE A 32 -0.19 0.39 13.61
N VAL A 33 -0.59 -0.50 12.70
CA VAL A 33 -1.78 -0.33 11.86
C VAL A 33 -2.75 -1.50 12.01
N SER A 34 -4.00 -1.29 11.60
CA SER A 34 -5.00 -2.35 11.56
C SER A 34 -4.64 -3.46 10.58
N GLU A 35 -5.18 -4.66 10.78
CA GLU A 35 -5.06 -5.79 9.87
C GLU A 35 -5.48 -5.41 8.43
N LYS A 36 -6.56 -4.63 8.29
CA LYS A 36 -7.03 -4.14 6.99
C LYS A 36 -5.97 -3.31 6.27
N THR A 37 -5.36 -2.34 6.96
CA THR A 37 -4.33 -1.49 6.36
C THR A 37 -3.08 -2.29 6.01
N ARG A 38 -2.63 -3.16 6.92
CA ARG A 38 -1.52 -4.07 6.64
C ARG A 38 -1.80 -4.90 5.39
N TRP A 39 -2.99 -5.50 5.29
CA TRP A 39 -3.38 -6.32 4.14
C TRP A 39 -3.36 -5.52 2.84
N ILE A 40 -3.90 -4.31 2.85
CA ILE A 40 -3.92 -3.44 1.67
C ILE A 40 -2.49 -3.19 1.19
N VAL A 41 -1.59 -2.77 2.08
CA VAL A 41 -0.17 -2.54 1.72
C VAL A 41 0.51 -3.84 1.31
N GLU A 42 0.29 -4.95 2.02
CA GLU A 42 0.94 -6.24 1.69
C GLU A 42 0.54 -6.75 0.30
N LYS A 43 -0.68 -6.47 -0.14
CA LYS A 43 -1.22 -6.97 -1.41
C LYS A 43 -1.24 -5.93 -2.53
N HIS A 44 -0.95 -4.66 -2.25
CA HIS A 44 -1.08 -3.60 -3.27
C HIS A 44 -0.24 -3.92 -4.50
N GLY A 45 1.03 -4.35 -4.35
CA GLY A 45 1.90 -4.64 -5.48
C GLY A 45 1.31 -5.70 -6.43
N LEU A 46 0.69 -6.75 -5.90
CA LEU A 46 -0.01 -7.73 -6.75
C LEU A 46 -1.29 -7.14 -7.38
N PHE A 47 -2.06 -6.33 -6.66
CA PHE A 47 -3.31 -5.76 -7.17
C PHE A 47 -3.08 -4.66 -8.21
N GLN A 48 -2.00 -3.90 -8.08
CA GLN A 48 -1.56 -2.86 -9.00
C GLN A 48 -1.19 -3.45 -10.37
N THR A 49 -0.68 -4.69 -10.41
CA THR A 49 -0.38 -5.40 -11.68
C THR A 49 -1.56 -5.47 -12.66
N TYR A 50 -2.80 -5.36 -12.16
CA TYR A 50 -4.00 -5.26 -12.98
C TYR A 50 -3.94 -4.14 -14.03
N TYR A 51 -3.24 -3.06 -13.72
CA TYR A 51 -3.15 -1.88 -14.57
C TYR A 51 -2.06 -1.97 -15.64
N TYR A 52 -1.05 -2.84 -15.49
CA TYR A 52 0.09 -2.87 -16.41
C TYR A 52 0.48 -4.24 -16.99
N ASN A 53 0.19 -5.37 -16.32
CA ASN A 53 0.64 -6.70 -16.77
C ASN A 53 0.23 -7.05 -18.20
N HIS A 54 -0.96 -6.61 -18.63
CA HIS A 54 -1.47 -6.88 -19.97
C HIS A 54 -0.65 -6.19 -21.08
N TYR A 55 0.08 -5.11 -20.79
CA TYR A 55 1.05 -4.51 -21.72
C TYR A 55 2.31 -5.36 -21.89
N TYR A 56 2.57 -6.29 -20.97
CA TYR A 56 3.68 -7.26 -21.02
C TYR A 56 3.22 -8.66 -21.45
N GLY A 57 1.96 -8.82 -21.91
CA GLY A 57 1.40 -10.13 -22.25
C GLY A 57 1.20 -11.07 -21.04
N GLN A 58 1.23 -10.51 -19.83
CA GLN A 58 1.05 -11.26 -18.57
C GLN A 58 -0.41 -11.18 -18.10
N ASP A 59 -0.78 -12.07 -17.19
CA ASP A 59 -2.10 -12.07 -16.58
C ASP A 59 -2.29 -10.83 -15.69
N ARG A 60 -3.30 -10.00 -16.01
CA ARG A 60 -3.67 -8.84 -15.19
C ARG A 60 -4.57 -9.20 -14.00
N ASN A 61 -5.17 -10.38 -14.00
CA ASN A 61 -6.15 -10.82 -13.00
C ASN A 61 -5.51 -11.64 -11.87
N LEU A 62 -4.21 -11.52 -11.63
CA LEU A 62 -3.52 -12.23 -10.53
C LEU A 62 -4.14 -11.98 -9.15
N ARG A 63 -4.79 -10.83 -8.97
CA ARG A 63 -5.55 -10.49 -7.76
C ARG A 63 -6.72 -11.43 -7.48
N ASP A 64 -7.29 -12.07 -8.50
CA ASP A 64 -8.52 -12.86 -8.41
C ASP A 64 -8.40 -14.09 -7.49
N LYS A 65 -7.16 -14.51 -7.21
CA LYS A 65 -6.87 -15.52 -6.17
C LYS A 65 -7.36 -15.14 -4.77
N TYR A 66 -7.70 -13.87 -4.55
CA TYR A 66 -8.22 -13.34 -3.28
C TYR A 66 -9.70 -12.95 -3.33
N ILE A 67 -10.44 -13.30 -4.38
CA ILE A 67 -11.91 -13.09 -4.43
C ILE A 67 -12.55 -13.78 -3.21
N GLY A 68 -13.43 -13.05 -2.52
CA GLY A 68 -14.07 -13.50 -1.28
C GLY A 68 -13.32 -13.12 0.00
N HIS A 69 -12.08 -12.61 -0.08
CA HIS A 69 -11.42 -12.04 1.09
C HIS A 69 -12.07 -10.73 1.51
N GLN A 70 -12.28 -10.53 2.82
CA GLN A 70 -12.99 -9.35 3.37
C GLN A 70 -12.38 -8.00 2.96
N TYR A 71 -11.08 -7.96 2.64
CA TYR A 71 -10.37 -6.75 2.24
C TYR A 71 -10.08 -6.67 0.72
N TYR A 72 -10.54 -7.63 -0.08
CA TYR A 72 -10.31 -7.67 -1.53
C TYR A 72 -10.73 -6.36 -2.22
N GLU A 73 -11.98 -5.95 -2.00
CA GLU A 73 -12.53 -4.74 -2.59
C GLU A 73 -11.81 -3.48 -2.08
N ALA A 74 -11.38 -3.48 -0.81
CA ALA A 74 -10.65 -2.36 -0.26
C ALA A 74 -9.26 -2.19 -0.93
N THR A 75 -8.58 -3.29 -1.24
CA THR A 75 -7.30 -3.25 -1.97
C THR A 75 -7.49 -2.81 -3.43
N ILE A 76 -8.56 -3.25 -4.11
CA ILE A 76 -8.91 -2.73 -5.45
C ILE A 76 -9.09 -1.21 -5.40
N ASN A 77 -9.87 -0.73 -4.44
CA ASN A 77 -10.14 0.70 -4.28
C ASN A 77 -8.86 1.49 -3.99
N PHE A 78 -7.94 0.97 -3.17
CA PHE A 78 -6.63 1.58 -2.92
C PHE A 78 -5.84 1.74 -4.22
N CYS A 79 -5.64 0.65 -4.96
CA CYS A 79 -4.87 0.70 -6.21
C CYS A 79 -5.54 1.57 -7.28
N HIS A 80 -6.88 1.59 -7.33
CA HIS A 80 -7.62 2.40 -8.31
C HIS A 80 -7.59 3.90 -8.02
N LYS A 81 -7.74 4.27 -6.73
CA LYS A 81 -7.97 5.67 -6.35
C LYS A 81 -6.71 6.41 -5.94
N TRP A 82 -5.69 5.70 -5.46
CA TRP A 82 -4.53 6.34 -4.83
C TRP A 82 -3.21 5.89 -5.43
N ASP A 83 -2.98 4.61 -5.62
CA ASP A 83 -1.69 4.13 -6.12
C ASP A 83 -1.58 4.39 -7.64
N GLN A 84 -2.33 3.70 -8.49
CA GLN A 84 -2.24 3.90 -9.95
C GLN A 84 -2.97 5.14 -10.50
N ALA A 85 -3.25 6.13 -9.66
CA ALA A 85 -3.76 7.42 -10.12
C ALA A 85 -2.77 8.56 -9.89
N SER A 86 -1.65 8.30 -9.20
CA SER A 86 -0.76 9.35 -8.64
C SER A 86 0.53 9.54 -9.43
N PHE A 87 0.47 9.46 -10.76
CA PHE A 87 1.63 9.62 -11.65
C PHE A 87 1.62 10.93 -12.48
N ASP A 88 0.76 11.89 -12.15
CA ASP A 88 0.78 13.22 -12.79
C ASP A 88 1.88 14.10 -12.18
N PRO A 89 2.95 14.43 -12.93
CA PRO A 89 4.05 15.26 -12.42
C PRO A 89 3.64 16.72 -12.14
N ASN A 90 2.46 17.16 -12.61
CA ASN A 90 1.95 18.51 -12.40
C ASN A 90 0.87 18.57 -11.31
N TYR A 91 0.59 17.46 -10.63
CA TYR A 91 -0.39 17.45 -9.55
C TYR A 91 0.09 18.36 -8.39
N ASP A 92 -0.82 19.16 -7.87
CA ASP A 92 -0.56 20.01 -6.70
C ASP A 92 -0.45 19.12 -5.45
N THR A 93 0.78 18.69 -5.16
CA THR A 93 1.10 17.79 -4.06
C THR A 93 1.39 18.57 -2.78
N ILE A 94 0.87 18.06 -1.66
CA ILE A 94 1.20 18.58 -0.34
C ILE A 94 2.67 18.23 -0.01
N PRO A 95 3.47 19.15 0.56
CA PRO A 95 4.84 18.85 0.97
C PRO A 95 4.94 17.70 1.98
N LEU A 96 6.04 16.93 1.91
CA LEU A 96 6.25 15.77 2.77
C LEU A 96 6.22 16.13 4.28
N GLU A 97 6.72 17.31 4.62
CA GLU A 97 6.81 17.83 5.99
C GLU A 97 5.45 17.88 6.70
N GLU A 98 4.37 18.14 5.95
CA GLU A 98 3.01 18.20 6.48
C GLU A 98 2.50 16.81 6.95
N PHE A 99 3.07 15.73 6.41
CA PHE A 99 2.72 14.37 6.80
C PHE A 99 3.55 13.85 7.98
N VAL A 100 4.72 14.43 8.26
CA VAL A 100 5.63 13.98 9.33
C VAL A 100 4.93 13.84 10.69
N PRO A 101 4.09 14.80 11.14
CA PRO A 101 3.35 14.64 12.40
C PRO A 101 2.38 13.45 12.38
N MET A 102 1.75 13.14 11.24
CA MET A 102 0.85 12.00 11.10
C MET A 102 1.63 10.68 11.19
N VAL A 103 2.77 10.59 10.49
CA VAL A 103 3.67 9.44 10.57
C VAL A 103 4.09 9.21 12.01
N GLY A 104 4.56 10.25 12.71
CA GLY A 104 4.92 10.17 14.13
C GLY A 104 3.78 9.65 15.01
N ARG A 105 2.54 10.11 14.80
CA ARG A 105 1.37 9.61 15.56
C ARG A 105 1.09 8.14 15.31
N ILE A 106 1.24 7.64 14.08
CA ILE A 106 1.02 6.22 13.75
C ILE A 106 2.10 5.36 14.41
N PHE A 107 3.37 5.70 14.23
CA PHE A 107 4.49 4.93 14.78
C PHE A 107 4.64 5.04 16.30
N ASN A 108 3.98 6.01 16.95
CA ASN A 108 3.92 6.14 18.40
C ASN A 108 2.72 5.41 19.04
N ARG A 109 1.93 4.67 18.27
CA ARG A 109 0.88 3.80 18.83
C ARG A 109 1.51 2.64 19.58
N ASP A 110 0.79 2.14 20.58
CA ASP A 110 1.19 0.89 21.24
C ASP A 110 1.24 -0.24 20.21
N PRO A 111 2.42 -0.84 19.97
CA PRO A 111 2.54 -1.88 18.97
C PRO A 111 1.79 -3.13 19.44
N TYR A 112 1.01 -3.76 18.55
CA TYR A 112 0.35 -5.02 18.86
C TYR A 112 1.42 -6.10 19.12
N LYS A 113 1.50 -6.58 20.37
CA LYS A 113 2.61 -7.43 20.87
C LYS A 113 2.56 -8.89 20.41
N ASN A 114 1.49 -9.31 19.74
CA ASN A 114 1.36 -10.66 19.21
C ASN A 114 1.83 -10.66 17.75
N LEU A 115 3.15 -10.75 17.56
CA LEU A 115 3.79 -10.82 16.25
C LEU A 115 3.86 -12.23 15.69
#